data_AF-A0A6H1WB39-F1
#
_entry.id   AF-A0A6H1WB39-F1
#
_cell.length_a   1.000
_cell.length_b   1.000
_cell.length_c   1.000
_cell.angle_alpha   90.00
_cell.angle_beta   90.00
_cell.angle_gamma   90.00
#
_symmetry.space_group_name_H-M   'P 1'
#
loop_
_entity.id
_entity.type
_entity.pdbx_description
1 polymer ?
#
loop_
_entity_poly.entity_id
_entity_poly.type
_entity_poly.pdbx_seq_one_letter_code
_entity_poly.pdbx_strand_id
1 'polypeptide(L)'
;MNAADGEWIVHPTTQIEVWVATGMSRERALRRAALQHNGELRIIRFFPDHGNPWPLWESDTEDPTPTPDVYGLSERLVDDMREWYETWESGFRFDSGWLDASTGREWNTRGDDIADRLQAEVWDFAEVSREHRRGHE
;
A
#
# COMPACT_ATOMS: atom_id res chain seq x y z
N MET A 1 14.38 -16.93 -14.85
CA MET A 1 13.40 -15.84 -14.78
C MET A 1 12.12 -16.41 -15.37
N ASN A 2 11.26 -17.02 -14.55
CA ASN A 2 9.98 -17.48 -15.06
C ASN A 2 9.14 -16.24 -15.29
N ALA A 3 8.75 -15.99 -16.55
CA ALA A 3 7.61 -15.13 -16.80
C ALA A 3 6.46 -15.71 -15.94
N ALA A 4 5.82 -14.88 -15.14
CA ALA A 4 4.63 -15.32 -14.43
C ALA A 4 3.64 -15.82 -15.51
N ASP A 5 3.25 -17.09 -15.45
CA ASP A 5 2.24 -17.63 -16.37
C ASP A 5 0.93 -16.86 -16.19
N GLY A 6 0.15 -16.70 -17.26
CA GLY A 6 -1.15 -16.02 -17.22
C GLY A 6 -1.77 -15.88 -18.61
N GLU A 7 -2.92 -15.18 -18.68
CA GLU A 7 -3.63 -14.91 -19.93
C GLU A 7 -4.03 -13.43 -20.04
N TRP A 8 -4.06 -12.92 -21.28
CA TRP A 8 -4.68 -11.63 -21.60
C TRP A 8 -6.16 -11.84 -21.91
N ILE A 9 -7.02 -11.06 -21.27
CA ILE A 9 -8.46 -11.05 -21.52
C ILE A 9 -8.93 -9.62 -21.83
N VAL A 10 -10.00 -9.50 -22.60
CA VAL A 10 -10.64 -8.19 -22.83
C VAL A 10 -11.77 -8.02 -21.81
N HIS A 11 -11.79 -6.88 -21.13
CA HIS A 11 -12.88 -6.54 -20.23
C HIS A 11 -14.17 -6.31 -21.05
N PRO A 12 -15.29 -6.97 -20.74
CA PRO A 12 -16.48 -6.96 -21.60
C PRO A 12 -17.12 -5.56 -21.75
N THR A 13 -17.06 -4.74 -20.71
CA THR A 13 -17.63 -3.37 -20.72
C THR A 13 -16.64 -2.31 -21.18
N THR A 14 -15.49 -2.17 -20.51
CA THR A 14 -14.50 -1.11 -20.78
C THR A 14 -13.61 -1.40 -22.00
N GLN A 15 -13.64 -2.62 -22.56
CA GLN A 15 -12.88 -3.04 -23.74
C GLN A 15 -11.35 -2.91 -23.61
N ILE A 16 -10.83 -2.81 -22.39
CA ILE A 16 -9.38 -2.80 -22.11
C ILE A 16 -8.83 -4.22 -22.04
N GLU A 17 -7.56 -4.38 -22.39
CA GLU A 17 -6.82 -5.63 -22.18
C GLU A 17 -6.37 -5.72 -20.72
N VAL A 18 -6.65 -6.86 -20.08
CA VAL A 18 -6.35 -7.15 -18.68
C VAL A 18 -5.51 -8.41 -18.61
N TRP A 19 -4.36 -8.33 -17.95
CA TRP A 19 -3.54 -9.49 -17.65
C TRP A 19 -4.09 -10.20 -16.40
N VAL A 20 -4.32 -11.51 -16.49
CA VAL A 20 -4.71 -12.35 -15.37
C VAL A 20 -3.61 -13.37 -15.13
N ALA A 21 -2.89 -13.20 -14.03
CA ALA A 21 -1.85 -14.15 -13.62
C ALA A 21 -2.47 -15.51 -13.26
N THR A 22 -1.73 -16.59 -13.49
CA THR A 22 -2.12 -17.95 -13.10
C THR A 22 -2.44 -18.01 -11.61
N GLY A 23 -3.63 -18.52 -11.26
CA GLY A 23 -4.14 -18.59 -9.89
C GLY A 23 -4.92 -17.36 -9.43
N MET A 24 -4.92 -16.27 -10.20
CA MET A 24 -5.77 -15.10 -9.94
C MET A 24 -7.18 -15.32 -10.50
N SER A 25 -8.19 -14.91 -9.74
CA SER A 25 -9.57 -14.91 -10.24
C SER A 25 -9.73 -13.87 -11.35
N ARG A 26 -10.23 -14.31 -12.50
CA ARG A 26 -10.60 -13.46 -13.63
C ARG A 26 -11.60 -12.36 -13.23
N GLU A 27 -12.60 -12.70 -12.43
CA GLU A 27 -13.60 -11.72 -11.97
C GLU A 27 -12.93 -10.60 -11.16
N ARG A 28 -12.00 -10.99 -10.27
CA ARG A 28 -11.27 -10.06 -9.40
C ARG A 28 -10.39 -9.11 -10.23
N ALA A 29 -9.67 -9.65 -11.21
CA ALA A 29 -8.85 -8.86 -12.14
C ALA A 29 -9.67 -7.90 -12.99
N LEU A 30 -10.79 -8.36 -13.53
CA LEU A 30 -11.70 -7.51 -14.31
C LEU A 30 -12.27 -6.38 -13.45
N ARG A 31 -12.71 -6.67 -12.23
CA ARG A 31 -13.27 -5.66 -11.30
C ARG A 31 -12.25 -4.58 -10.99
N ARG A 32 -11.03 -4.95 -10.61
CA ARG A 32 -9.95 -3.99 -10.35
C ARG A 32 -9.63 -3.16 -11.59
N ALA A 33 -9.54 -3.79 -12.76
CA ALA A 33 -9.26 -3.09 -14.01
C ALA A 33 -10.36 -2.08 -14.38
N ALA A 34 -11.63 -2.39 -14.08
CA ALA A 34 -12.74 -1.45 -14.26
C ALA A 34 -12.60 -0.25 -13.32
N LEU A 35 -12.31 -0.46 -12.02
CA LEU A 35 -12.07 0.62 -11.07
C LEU A 35 -10.93 1.53 -11.56
N GLN A 36 -9.83 0.94 -12.01
CA GLN A 36 -8.70 1.69 -12.53
C GLN A 36 -9.06 2.50 -13.78
N HIS A 37 -9.79 1.89 -14.71
CA HIS A 37 -10.23 2.57 -15.94
C HIS A 37 -11.16 3.76 -15.66
N ASN A 38 -12.04 3.62 -14.67
CA ASN A 38 -13.00 4.65 -14.29
C ASN A 38 -12.40 5.75 -13.40
N GLY A 39 -11.15 5.60 -12.94
CA GLY A 39 -10.55 6.51 -11.94
C GLY A 39 -11.13 6.32 -10.54
N GLU A 40 -11.73 5.17 -10.25
CA GLU A 40 -12.35 4.82 -8.96
C GLU A 40 -11.42 3.98 -8.08
N LEU A 41 -10.28 3.53 -8.61
CA LEU A 41 -9.26 2.84 -7.84
C LEU A 41 -8.58 3.82 -6.89
N ARG A 42 -8.69 3.58 -5.58
CA ARG A 42 -8.12 4.47 -4.56
C ARG A 42 -6.60 4.38 -4.51
N ILE A 43 -5.97 5.44 -4.02
CA ILE A 43 -4.53 5.46 -3.75
C ILE A 43 -4.32 5.62 -2.24
N ILE A 44 -3.81 4.58 -1.61
CA ILE A 44 -3.39 4.61 -0.21
C ILE A 44 -1.91 4.97 -0.19
N ARG A 45 -1.59 6.18 0.25
CA ARG A 45 -0.22 6.66 0.43
C ARG A 45 0.27 6.16 1.79
N PHE A 46 1.33 5.34 1.76
CA PHE A 46 1.86 4.69 2.94
C PHE A 46 3.15 5.36 3.41
N PHE A 47 3.05 6.17 4.47
CA PHE A 47 4.17 6.88 5.11
C PHE A 47 3.79 7.31 6.54
N PRO A 48 4.75 7.42 7.46
CA PRO A 48 4.48 7.93 8.80
C PRO A 48 4.37 9.46 8.80
N ASP A 49 3.52 10.00 9.67
CA ASP A 49 3.54 11.43 10.01
C ASP A 49 3.26 11.62 11.50
N HIS A 50 3.79 12.69 12.07
CA HIS A 50 3.63 12.96 13.49
C HIS A 50 2.16 13.12 13.86
N GLY A 51 1.75 12.41 14.91
CA GLY A 51 0.41 12.51 15.48
C GLY A 51 -0.64 11.63 14.79
N ASN A 52 -0.27 10.89 13.74
CA ASN A 52 -1.10 9.84 13.16
C ASN A 52 -0.40 8.48 13.30
N PRO A 53 -0.80 7.62 14.25
CA PRO A 53 -0.16 6.31 14.46
C PRO A 53 -0.42 5.33 13.31
N TRP A 54 -1.35 5.66 12.41
CA TRP A 54 -1.66 4.88 11.23
C TRP A 54 -0.99 5.52 10.02
N PRO A 55 0.02 4.88 9.42
CA PRO A 55 0.74 5.43 8.27
C PRO A 55 -0.08 5.31 6.96
N LEU A 56 -1.38 5.61 7.01
CA LEU A 56 -2.35 5.44 5.95
C LEU A 56 -2.94 6.81 5.61
N TRP A 57 -2.81 7.20 4.35
CA TRP A 57 -3.31 8.49 3.86
C TRP A 57 -4.03 8.28 2.53
N GLU A 58 -5.23 8.84 2.39
CA GLU A 58 -5.92 8.90 1.10
C GLU A 58 -5.99 10.36 0.63
N SER A 59 -5.77 10.56 -0.67
CA SER A 59 -6.06 11.84 -1.32
C SER A 59 -7.52 11.86 -1.76
N ASP A 60 -8.13 13.03 -1.75
CA ASP A 60 -9.46 13.27 -2.32
C ASP A 60 -10.64 12.52 -1.64
N THR A 61 -10.50 12.22 -0.34
CA THR A 61 -11.56 11.64 0.50
C THR A 61 -11.99 12.58 1.63
N GLU A 62 -13.21 12.38 2.16
CA GLU A 62 -13.70 13.13 3.34
C GLU A 62 -12.93 12.80 4.61
N ASP A 63 -12.33 11.59 4.68
CA ASP A 63 -11.44 11.15 5.75
C ASP A 63 -10.03 10.94 5.18
N PRO A 64 -9.12 11.92 5.33
CA PRO A 64 -7.75 11.82 4.81
C PRO A 64 -6.85 10.90 5.65
N THR A 65 -7.30 10.46 6.82
CA THR A 65 -6.54 9.66 7.79
C THR A 65 -7.31 8.41 8.21
N PRO A 66 -7.60 7.50 7.28
CA PRO A 66 -8.40 6.32 7.55
C PRO A 66 -7.70 5.40 8.54
N THR A 67 -8.47 4.84 9.47
CA THR A 67 -8.01 3.82 10.40
C THR A 67 -8.03 2.43 9.74
N PRO A 68 -7.23 1.47 10.22
CA PRO A 68 -7.17 0.13 9.63
C PRO A 68 -8.50 -0.62 9.52
N ASP A 69 -9.44 -0.35 10.43
CA ASP A 69 -10.78 -0.94 10.43
C ASP A 69 -11.64 -0.51 9.24
N VAL A 70 -11.41 0.68 8.68
CA VAL A 70 -12.08 1.15 7.46
C VAL A 70 -11.82 0.22 6.27
N TYR A 71 -10.63 -0.38 6.22
CA TYR A 71 -10.24 -1.32 5.16
C TYR A 71 -10.42 -2.79 5.54
N GLY A 72 -10.76 -3.09 6.80
CA GLY A 72 -10.84 -4.46 7.29
C GLY A 72 -9.49 -5.18 7.29
N LEU A 73 -8.40 -4.47 7.62
CA LEU A 73 -7.05 -5.05 7.65
C LEU A 73 -6.91 -6.12 8.73
N SER A 74 -6.02 -7.08 8.50
CA SER A 74 -5.71 -8.13 9.47
C SER A 74 -5.04 -7.57 10.73
N GLU A 75 -5.40 -8.09 11.90
CA GLU A 75 -4.82 -7.65 13.19
C GLU A 75 -3.29 -7.69 13.17
N ARG A 76 -2.71 -8.74 12.57
CA ARG A 76 -1.25 -8.87 12.45
C ARG A 76 -0.62 -7.74 11.62
N LEU A 77 -1.27 -7.31 10.53
CA LEU A 77 -0.78 -6.18 9.74
C LEU A 77 -0.92 -4.86 10.50
N VAL A 78 -2.00 -4.70 11.27
CA VAL A 78 -2.22 -3.54 12.13
C VAL A 78 -1.13 -3.41 13.19
N ASP A 79 -0.80 -4.50 13.89
CA ASP A 79 0.25 -4.53 14.89
C ASP A 79 1.62 -4.20 14.28
N ASP A 80 1.94 -4.80 13.12
CA ASP A 80 3.20 -4.53 12.42
C ASP A 80 3.33 -3.07 11.96
N MET A 81 2.26 -2.45 11.46
CA MET A 81 2.23 -1.03 11.10
C MET A 81 2.47 -0.14 12.32
N ARG A 82 1.86 -0.49 13.45
CA ARG A 82 1.99 0.27 14.70
C ARG A 82 3.42 0.23 15.22
N GLU A 83 4.03 -0.94 15.32
CA GLU A 83 5.44 -1.07 15.75
C GLU A 83 6.40 -0.33 14.80
N TRP A 84 6.11 -0.38 13.50
CA TRP A 84 6.89 0.32 12.50
C TRP A 84 6.78 1.85 12.63
N TYR A 85 5.58 2.38 12.93
CA TYR A 85 5.38 3.79 13.28
C TYR A 85 6.14 4.18 14.56
N GLU A 86 6.02 3.40 15.63
CA GLU A 86 6.68 3.69 16.92
C GLU A 86 8.21 3.73 16.79
N THR A 87 8.78 2.91 15.91
CA THR A 87 10.21 2.94 15.56
C THR A 87 10.60 4.26 14.89
N TRP A 88 9.77 4.76 13.97
CA TRP A 88 9.98 6.06 13.33
C TRP A 88 9.84 7.21 14.33
N GLU A 89 8.78 7.22 15.13
CA GLU A 89 8.49 8.28 16.10
C GLU A 89 9.61 8.44 17.16
N SER A 90 10.23 7.33 17.55
CA SER A 90 11.34 7.33 18.51
C SER A 90 12.71 7.61 17.89
N GLY A 91 12.95 7.15 16.66
CA GLY A 91 14.28 7.12 16.03
C GLY A 91 14.55 8.14 14.92
N PHE A 92 13.51 8.75 14.35
CA PHE A 92 13.62 9.73 13.27
C PHE A 92 13.41 11.16 13.77
N ARG A 93 14.18 12.10 13.21
CA ARG A 93 14.04 13.53 13.44
C ARG A 93 14.01 14.26 12.10
N PHE A 94 13.11 15.22 11.93
CA PHE A 94 12.97 15.94 10.67
C PHE A 94 14.19 16.80 10.30
N ASP A 95 14.94 17.28 11.29
CA ASP A 95 16.12 18.12 11.12
C ASP A 95 17.40 17.32 10.87
N SER A 96 17.53 16.13 11.45
CA SER A 96 18.77 15.33 11.40
C SER A 96 18.62 13.96 10.75
N GLY A 97 17.41 13.56 10.36
CA GLY A 97 17.09 12.22 9.85
C GLY A 97 17.13 11.15 10.94
N TRP A 98 17.50 9.92 10.55
CA TRP A 98 17.67 8.80 11.46
C TRP A 98 18.89 8.98 12.36
N LEU A 99 18.71 8.75 13.67
CA LEU A 99 19.81 8.79 14.64
C LEU A 99 20.88 7.72 14.37
N ASP A 100 20.45 6.59 13.79
CA ASP A 100 21.32 5.51 13.37
C ASP A 100 20.96 5.06 11.94
N ALA A 101 21.97 5.00 11.07
CA ALA A 101 21.77 4.66 9.66
C ALA A 101 21.36 3.19 9.45
N SER A 102 21.77 2.26 10.32
CA SER A 102 21.31 0.86 10.27
C SER A 102 19.81 0.78 10.55
N THR A 103 19.37 1.44 11.61
CA THR A 103 17.96 1.54 12.00
C THR A 103 17.12 2.08 10.86
N GLY A 104 17.56 3.15 10.18
CA GLY A 104 16.85 3.67 9.00
C GLY A 104 16.75 2.68 7.84
N ARG A 105 17.77 1.86 7.58
CA ARG A 105 17.72 0.83 6.52
C ARG A 105 16.79 -0.33 6.88
N GLU A 106 16.85 -0.78 8.14
CA GLU A 106 15.95 -1.82 8.65
C GLU A 106 14.50 -1.36 8.63
N TRP A 107 14.27 -0.12 9.05
CA TRP A 107 12.95 0.50 9.00
C TRP A 107 12.38 0.58 7.58
N ASN A 108 13.18 1.00 6.59
CA ASN A 108 12.74 1.01 5.19
C ASN A 108 12.41 -0.40 4.69
N THR A 109 13.27 -1.38 5.00
CA THR A 109 13.04 -2.79 4.59
C THR A 109 11.76 -3.35 5.19
N ARG A 110 11.48 -3.05 6.46
CA ARG A 110 10.23 -3.42 7.12
C ARG A 110 9.03 -2.69 6.51
N GLY A 111 9.20 -1.42 6.16
CA GLY A 111 8.17 -0.62 5.49
C GLY A 111 7.77 -1.19 4.13
N ASP A 112 8.72 -1.74 3.36
CA ASP A 112 8.42 -2.42 2.10
C ASP A 112 7.62 -3.71 2.30
N ASP A 113 8.00 -4.55 3.27
CA ASP A 113 7.25 -5.78 3.58
C ASP A 113 5.81 -5.46 4.01
N ILE A 114 5.65 -4.45 4.88
CA ILE A 114 4.34 -4.00 5.33
C ILE A 114 3.53 -3.46 4.15
N ALA A 115 4.12 -2.65 3.27
CA ALA A 115 3.45 -2.12 2.09
C ALA A 115 3.03 -3.23 1.11
N ASP A 116 3.85 -4.27 0.92
CA ASP A 116 3.52 -5.43 0.09
C ASP A 116 2.34 -6.22 0.65
N ARG A 117 2.31 -6.42 1.97
CA ARG A 117 1.20 -7.08 2.65
C ARG A 117 -0.08 -6.24 2.62
N LEU A 118 0.05 -4.93 2.87
CA LEU A 118 -1.05 -3.99 2.73
C LEU A 118 -1.62 -4.03 1.31
N GLN A 119 -0.76 -3.98 0.29
CA GLN A 119 -1.16 -4.07 -1.10
C GLN A 119 -1.92 -5.36 -1.40
N ALA A 120 -1.51 -6.49 -0.82
CA ALA A 120 -2.22 -7.76 -0.97
C ALA A 120 -3.62 -7.74 -0.34
N GLU A 121 -3.77 -7.10 0.84
CA GLU A 121 -5.05 -7.00 1.55
C GLU A 121 -6.03 -6.02 0.87
N VAL A 122 -5.54 -4.91 0.30
CA VAL A 122 -6.40 -3.89 -0.34
C VAL A 122 -6.50 -3.99 -1.87
N TRP A 123 -5.85 -5.01 -2.46
CA TRP A 123 -5.71 -5.15 -3.93
C TRP A 123 -7.03 -5.03 -4.70
N ASP A 124 -8.15 -5.38 -4.09
CA ASP A 124 -9.45 -5.32 -4.76
C ASP A 124 -9.92 -3.91 -5.12
N PHE A 125 -9.47 -2.89 -4.37
CA PHE A 125 -10.04 -1.55 -4.45
C PHE A 125 -9.02 -0.42 -4.37
N ALA A 126 -7.77 -0.70 -3.98
CA ALA A 126 -6.74 0.31 -3.83
C ALA A 126 -5.36 -0.11 -4.38
N GLU A 127 -4.57 0.89 -4.71
CA GLU A 127 -3.13 0.81 -4.93
C GLU A 127 -2.40 1.45 -3.75
N VAL A 128 -1.31 0.82 -3.30
CA VAL A 128 -0.46 1.31 -2.21
C VAL A 128 0.75 2.05 -2.78
N SER A 129 0.82 3.35 -2.53
CA SER A 129 1.97 4.18 -2.87
C SER A 129 2.99 4.14 -1.72
N ARG A 130 4.20 3.62 -1.97
CA ARG A 130 5.27 3.48 -0.97
C ARG A 130 6.01 4.79 -0.69
N GLU A 131 5.30 5.77 -0.15
CA GLU A 131 5.84 7.11 0.07
C GLU A 131 6.78 7.21 1.27
N HIS A 132 6.80 6.22 2.15
CA HIS A 132 7.79 6.12 3.23
C HIS A 132 9.24 6.15 2.73
N ARG A 133 9.49 5.76 1.47
CA ARG A 133 10.80 5.89 0.82
C ARG A 133 11.12 7.29 0.29
N ARG A 134 10.10 8.11 0.03
CA ARG A 134 10.24 9.47 -0.54
C ARG A 134 10.40 10.55 0.53
N GLY A 135 9.98 10.30 1.77
CA GLY A 135 10.09 11.25 2.89
C GLY A 135 11.51 11.46 3.45
N HIS A 136 12.55 11.11 2.68
CA HIS A 136 13.95 11.07 3.15
C HIS A 136 14.96 11.72 2.17
N GLU A 137 14.50 12.46 1.16
CA GLU A 137 15.38 13.28 0.29
C GLU A 137 15.49 14.73 0.75
#